data_AF-A0A0F9HFB3-F1
#
_entry.id   AF-A0A0F9HFB3-F1
#
_cell.length_a   1.000
_cell.length_b   1.000
_cell.length_c   1.000
_cell.angle_alpha   90.00
_cell.angle_beta   90.00
_cell.angle_gamma   90.00
#
_symmetry.space_group_name_H-M   'P 1'
#
loop_
_entity.id
_entity.type
_entity.pdbx_description
1 polymer ?
#
loop_
_entity_poly.entity_id
_entity_poly.type
_entity_poly.pdbx_seq_one_letter_code
_entity_poly.pdbx_strand_id
1 'polypeptide(L)'
;MNDVLRAILVRADLQDENLFAAHEVARWPAGALNWLTRAGILRAAELAEEILCDECPEGCWIKPTIRKIPGTRRRFGTYLCRRNDDVGSFTVDLARRRQWQFSLGGLAKAVSKAVKPTGKVTELAPERLVLLGTVKLGGDNRELFLVRGAAWS
;
A
#
# COMPACT_ATOMS: atom_id res chain seq x y z
N MET A 1 12.49 9.43 2.45
CA MET A 1 12.61 8.36 1.44
C MET A 1 12.51 9.01 0.06
N ASN A 2 13.61 9.09 -0.69
CA ASN A 2 13.67 9.91 -1.91
C ASN A 2 13.10 9.21 -3.16
N ASP A 3 12.96 7.88 -3.14
CA ASP A 3 12.36 7.10 -4.22
C ASP A 3 11.30 6.13 -3.67
N VAL A 4 10.09 6.66 -3.49
CA VAL A 4 8.94 5.90 -2.96
C VAL A 4 8.52 4.79 -3.93
N LEU A 5 8.57 5.06 -5.24
CA LEU A 5 8.14 4.08 -6.23
C LEU A 5 9.04 2.86 -6.20
N ARG A 6 10.37 3.04 -6.18
CA ARG A 6 11.30 1.92 -6.04
C ARG A 6 11.06 1.12 -4.77
N ALA A 7 10.84 1.77 -3.63
CA ALA A 7 10.55 1.08 -2.38
C ALA A 7 9.28 0.23 -2.46
N ILE A 8 8.23 0.75 -3.11
CA ILE A 8 6.99 0.01 -3.36
C ILE A 8 7.24 -1.19 -4.27
N LEU A 9 7.98 -1.03 -5.36
CA LEU A 9 8.24 -2.10 -6.32
C LEU A 9 9.08 -3.23 -5.72
N VAL A 10 10.10 -2.89 -4.93
CA VAL A 10 10.92 -3.87 -4.21
C VAL A 10 10.06 -4.66 -3.23
N ARG A 11 9.24 -3.96 -2.43
CA ARG A 11 8.36 -4.61 -1.45
C ARG A 11 7.28 -5.45 -2.13
N ALA A 12 6.69 -4.96 -3.22
CA ALA A 12 5.71 -5.71 -3.99
C ALA A 12 6.24 -7.07 -4.48
N ASP A 13 7.55 -7.21 -4.72
CA ASP A 13 8.17 -8.46 -5.14
C ASP A 13 8.39 -9.47 -3.98
N LEU A 14 7.94 -9.16 -2.77
CA LEU A 14 7.85 -10.09 -1.64
C LEU A 14 6.46 -10.76 -1.62
N GLN A 15 6.39 -12.07 -1.36
CA GLN A 15 5.14 -12.86 -1.45
C GLN A 15 4.02 -12.34 -0.54
N ASP A 16 4.35 -11.94 0.69
CA ASP A 16 3.35 -11.58 1.72
C ASP A 16 3.44 -10.12 2.20
N GLU A 17 4.32 -9.31 1.60
CA GLU A 17 4.51 -7.92 2.00
C GLU A 17 4.09 -6.95 0.91
N ASN A 18 2.80 -6.68 0.78
CA ASN A 18 2.32 -5.69 -0.19
C ASN A 18 1.41 -4.61 0.41
N LEU A 19 1.37 -4.53 1.74
CA LEU A 19 0.62 -3.54 2.51
C LEU A 19 1.55 -2.45 3.04
N PHE A 20 1.08 -1.20 2.97
CA PHE A 20 1.77 -0.02 3.48
C PHE A 20 0.87 0.63 4.53
N ALA A 21 1.32 0.70 5.78
CA ALA A 21 0.55 1.25 6.89
C ALA A 21 0.61 2.79 6.92
N ALA A 22 -0.36 3.42 7.58
CA ALA A 22 -0.44 4.89 7.72
C ALA A 22 0.85 5.53 8.23
N HIS A 23 1.52 4.92 9.22
CA HIS A 23 2.76 5.47 9.78
C HIS A 23 3.93 5.42 8.78
N GLU A 24 3.97 4.44 7.88
CA GLU A 24 4.99 4.36 6.83
C GLU A 24 4.75 5.44 5.78
N VAL A 25 3.50 5.56 5.34
CA VAL A 25 3.09 6.51 4.31
C VAL A 25 3.21 7.96 4.78
N ALA A 26 3.02 8.22 6.07
CA ALA A 26 3.25 9.54 6.67
C ALA A 26 4.70 10.04 6.53
N ARG A 27 5.66 9.15 6.28
CA ARG A 27 7.09 9.48 6.09
C ARG A 27 7.44 9.71 4.62
N TRP A 28 6.48 9.56 3.71
CA TRP A 28 6.70 9.77 2.28
C TRP A 28 6.68 11.27 1.96
N PRO A 29 7.29 11.69 0.83
CA PRO A 29 7.16 13.06 0.34
C PRO A 29 5.69 13.47 0.19
N ALA A 30 5.40 14.74 0.46
CA ALA A 30 4.05 15.28 0.36
C ALA A 30 3.43 15.00 -1.01
N GLY A 31 2.18 14.51 -1.01
CA GLY A 31 1.43 14.20 -2.24
C GLY A 31 1.78 12.85 -2.89
N ALA A 32 2.84 12.14 -2.46
CA ALA A 32 3.24 10.85 -3.04
C ALA A 32 2.11 9.81 -2.98
N LEU A 33 1.48 9.64 -1.81
CA LEU A 33 0.33 8.75 -1.65
C LEU A 33 -0.80 9.10 -2.63
N ASN A 34 -1.19 10.38 -2.69
CA ASN A 34 -2.28 10.84 -3.55
C ASN A 34 -1.95 10.62 -5.03
N TRP A 35 -0.69 10.78 -5.44
CA TRP A 35 -0.26 10.49 -6.80
C TRP A 35 -0.34 8.99 -7.10
N LEU A 36 0.20 8.12 -6.22
CA LEU A 36 0.18 6.66 -6.37
C LEU A 36 -1.24 6.08 -6.39
N THR A 37 -2.12 6.58 -5.52
CA THR A 37 -3.53 6.15 -5.48
C THR A 37 -4.30 6.60 -6.71
N ARG A 38 -4.08 7.84 -7.19
CA ARG A 38 -4.69 8.31 -8.45
C ARG A 38 -4.18 7.57 -9.68
N ALA A 39 -2.91 7.14 -9.67
CA ALA A 39 -2.35 6.28 -10.70
C ALA A 39 -2.86 4.83 -10.63
N GLY A 40 -3.57 4.46 -9.55
CA GLY A 40 -4.05 3.10 -9.30
C GLY A 40 -2.99 2.14 -8.79
N ILE A 41 -1.73 2.58 -8.62
CA ILE A 41 -0.61 1.75 -8.17
C ILE A 41 -0.81 1.28 -6.72
N LEU A 42 -1.45 2.13 -5.90
CA LEU A 42 -1.89 1.79 -4.55
C LEU A 42 -3.41 1.89 -4.44
N ARG A 43 -4.04 0.90 -3.81
CA ARG A 43 -5.46 0.91 -3.47
C ARG A 43 -5.65 0.85 -1.96
N ALA A 44 -6.75 1.41 -1.46
CA ALA A 44 -7.10 1.22 -0.05
C ALA A 44 -7.29 -0.28 0.24
N ALA A 45 -6.73 -0.74 1.35
CA ALA A 45 -6.91 -2.09 1.87
C ALA A 45 -7.86 -2.10 3.08
N GLU A 46 -8.16 -3.29 3.59
CA GLU A 46 -8.83 -3.45 4.88
C GLU A 46 -8.07 -2.69 5.98
N LEU A 47 -8.77 -2.18 6.99
CA LEU A 47 -8.11 -1.49 8.09
C LEU A 47 -7.22 -2.44 8.87
N ALA A 48 -5.98 -2.02 9.15
CA ALA A 48 -5.05 -2.79 9.97
C ALA A 48 -5.67 -3.09 11.34
N GLU A 49 -5.46 -4.29 11.86
CA GLU A 49 -5.87 -4.63 13.23
C GLU A 49 -5.00 -3.92 14.26
N GLU A 50 -3.73 -3.77 13.94
CA GLU A 50 -2.71 -3.16 14.79
C GLU A 50 -2.13 -1.91 14.14
N ILE A 51 -1.63 -1.00 14.97
CA ILE A 51 -0.93 0.20 14.54
C ILE A 51 0.36 0.34 15.32
N LEU A 52 1.34 1.03 14.75
CA LEU A 52 2.53 1.46 15.46
C LEU A 52 2.16 2.58 16.43
N CYS A 53 2.35 2.37 17.73
CA CYS A 53 2.16 3.36 18.79
C CYS A 53 3.29 4.39 18.80
N ASP A 54 2.96 5.64 19.10
CA ASP A 54 3.87 6.79 19.15
C ASP A 54 3.76 7.58 20.47
N GLU A 55 3.03 7.06 21.46
CA GLU A 55 2.87 7.72 22.77
C GLU A 55 4.12 7.62 23.67
N CYS A 56 5.02 6.67 23.38
CA CYS A 56 6.30 6.55 24.06
C CYS A 56 7.41 6.05 23.11
N PRO A 57 8.69 6.18 23.50
CA PRO A 57 9.82 5.77 22.65
C PRO A 57 9.88 4.28 22.29
N GLU A 58 9.10 3.42 22.96
CA GLU A 58 9.14 1.96 22.70
C GLU A 58 8.60 1.57 21.32
N GLY A 59 7.71 2.37 20.71
CA GLY A 59 7.22 2.10 19.37
C GLY A 59 6.51 0.75 19.21
N CYS A 60 5.65 0.38 20.16
CA CYS A 60 4.98 -0.93 20.14
C CYS A 60 3.87 -1.04 19.09
N TRP A 61 3.66 -2.25 18.56
CA TRP A 61 2.43 -2.59 17.85
C TRP A 61 1.28 -2.76 18.85
N ILE A 62 0.19 -2.02 18.63
CA ILE A 62 -0.97 -2.03 19.52
C ILE A 62 -2.25 -2.28 18.73
N LYS A 63 -3.19 -3.01 19.34
CA LYS A 63 -4.55 -3.23 18.84
C LYS A 63 -5.55 -2.32 19.56
N PRO A 64 -6.01 -1.20 18.97
CA PRO A 64 -6.92 -0.28 19.62
C PRO A 64 -8.30 -0.91 19.83
N THR A 65 -8.89 -0.71 21.01
CA THR A 65 -10.30 -1.04 21.24
C THR A 65 -11.18 0.03 20.61
N ILE A 66 -12.07 -0.38 19.70
CA ILE A 66 -12.98 0.55 19.02
C ILE A 66 -14.21 0.80 19.89
N ARG A 67 -14.46 2.06 20.24
CA ARG A 67 -15.62 2.50 21.01
C ARG A 67 -16.51 3.41 20.18
N LYS A 68 -17.81 3.39 20.49
CA LYS A 68 -18.82 4.28 19.90
C LYS A 68 -19.24 5.31 20.94
N ILE A 69 -19.32 6.58 20.54
CA ILE A 69 -19.83 7.62 21.42
C ILE A 69 -21.37 7.45 21.52
N PRO A 70 -21.94 7.28 22.73
CA PRO A 70 -23.39 7.17 22.91
C PRO A 70 -24.16 8.32 22.24
N GLY A 71 -25.30 8.02 21.65
CA GLY A 71 -26.12 9.03 20.95
C GLY A 71 -25.57 9.55 19.62
N THR A 72 -24.40 9.08 19.15
CA THR A 72 -23.82 9.51 17.87
C THR A 72 -23.41 8.32 16.98
N ARG A 73 -23.09 8.60 15.71
CA ARG A 73 -22.45 7.63 14.80
C ARG A 73 -20.92 7.62 14.89
N ARG A 74 -20.31 8.47 15.73
CA ARG A 74 -18.86 8.63 15.80
C ARG A 74 -18.22 7.45 16.55
N ARG A 75 -17.08 7.00 16.03
CA ARG A 75 -16.23 5.96 16.63
C ARG A 75 -14.84 6.53 16.92
N PHE A 76 -14.19 6.01 17.95
CA PHE A 76 -12.82 6.34 18.32
C PHE A 76 -12.10 5.10 18.85
N GLY A 77 -10.78 5.08 18.75
CA GLY A 77 -9.97 4.01 19.36
C GLY A 77 -9.55 4.39 20.77
N THR A 78 -9.39 3.41 21.64
CA THR A 78 -8.75 3.58 22.95
C THR A 78 -7.74 2.46 23.17
N TYR A 79 -6.65 2.75 23.84
CA TYR A 79 -5.68 1.75 24.27
C TYR A 79 -5.15 2.09 25.67
N LEU A 80 -4.85 1.07 26.47
CA LEU A 80 -4.21 1.20 27.77
C LEU A 80 -2.78 0.67 27.63
N CYS A 81 -1.80 1.55 27.79
CA CYS A 81 -0.40 1.14 27.86
C CYS A 81 -0.19 0.29 29.11
N ARG A 82 0.36 -0.91 28.94
CA ARG A 82 0.76 -1.80 30.05
C ARG A 82 2.27 -1.97 30.17
N ARG A 83 3.03 -1.27 29.33
CA ARG A 83 4.49 -1.35 29.29
C ARG A 83 5.16 -0.15 29.96
N ASN A 84 4.55 1.01 29.81
CA ASN A 84 4.98 2.25 30.45
C ASN A 84 3.80 2.84 31.23
N ASP A 85 3.94 2.83 32.56
CA ASP A 85 2.89 3.27 33.49
C ASP A 85 2.64 4.78 33.43
N ASP A 86 3.60 5.58 32.95
CA ASP A 86 3.47 7.04 32.81
C ASP A 86 2.54 7.43 31.64
N VAL A 87 2.32 6.53 30.67
CA VAL A 87 1.46 6.77 29.51
C VAL A 87 -0.02 6.56 29.86
N GLY A 88 -0.32 5.48 30.60
CA GLY A 88 -1.70 5.13 30.96
C GLY A 88 -2.62 4.89 29.76
N SER A 89 -3.86 5.39 29.83
CA SER A 89 -4.88 5.23 28.78
C SER A 89 -4.95 6.45 27.86
N PHE A 90 -5.04 6.21 26.56
CA PHE A 90 -5.12 7.27 25.54
C PHE A 90 -6.10 6.94 24.41
N THR A 91 -6.46 7.98 23.65
CA THR A 91 -7.33 7.87 22.47
C THR A 91 -6.49 7.65 21.22
N VAL A 92 -6.95 6.78 20.34
CA VAL A 92 -6.30 6.46 19.07
C VAL A 92 -7.13 6.98 17.91
N ASP A 93 -6.49 7.74 17.01
CA ASP A 93 -7.07 8.11 15.72
C ASP A 93 -7.23 6.88 14.82
N LEU A 94 -8.47 6.55 14.47
CA LEU A 94 -8.78 5.41 13.61
C LEU A 94 -8.26 5.57 12.18
N ALA A 95 -7.93 6.78 11.73
CA ALA A 95 -7.27 6.98 10.45
C ALA A 95 -5.88 6.32 10.40
N ARG A 96 -5.23 6.11 11.55
CA ARG A 96 -3.93 5.41 11.64
C ARG A 96 -4.02 3.92 11.29
N ARG A 97 -5.23 3.35 11.31
CA ARG A 97 -5.49 1.97 10.87
C ARG A 97 -5.58 1.85 9.35
N ARG A 98 -5.57 2.96 8.61
CA ARG A 98 -5.58 2.90 7.14
C ARG A 98 -4.29 2.26 6.65
N GLN A 99 -4.44 1.42 5.64
CA GLN A 99 -3.34 0.84 4.90
C GLN A 99 -3.69 0.78 3.43
N TRP A 100 -2.66 0.68 2.60
CA TRP A 100 -2.78 0.61 1.16
C TRP A 100 -2.08 -0.62 0.64
N GLN A 101 -2.69 -1.27 -0.34
CA GLN A 101 -2.11 -2.42 -1.01
C GLN A 101 -1.56 -2.02 -2.37
N PHE A 102 -0.41 -2.56 -2.75
CA PHE A 102 0.06 -2.55 -4.13
C PHE A 102 -0.95 -3.22 -5.07
N SER A 103 -1.13 -2.67 -6.26
CA SER A 103 -1.94 -3.26 -7.33
C SER A 103 -1.11 -3.44 -8.60
N LEU A 104 -0.87 -4.70 -8.98
CA LEU A 104 -0.18 -5.00 -10.24
C LEU A 104 -0.98 -4.49 -11.44
N GLY A 105 -2.31 -4.68 -11.42
CA GLY A 105 -3.19 -4.16 -12.47
C GLY A 105 -3.16 -2.64 -12.59
N GLY A 106 -3.04 -1.92 -11.47
CA GLY A 106 -2.86 -0.47 -11.46
C GLY A 106 -1.54 -0.04 -12.09
N LEU A 107 -0.44 -0.69 -11.72
CA LEU A 107 0.87 -0.47 -12.32
C LEU A 107 0.85 -0.78 -13.83
N ALA A 108 0.24 -1.89 -14.24
CA ALA A 108 0.11 -2.28 -15.64
C ALA A 108 -0.62 -1.21 -16.48
N LYS A 109 -1.71 -0.64 -15.94
CA LYS A 109 -2.43 0.48 -16.59
C LYS A 109 -1.56 1.73 -16.70
N ALA A 110 -0.82 2.07 -15.64
CA ALA A 110 0.08 3.22 -15.63
C ALA A 110 1.21 3.07 -16.67
N VAL A 111 1.84 1.89 -16.73
CA VAL A 111 2.90 1.59 -17.71
C VAL A 111 2.34 1.57 -19.13
N SER A 112 1.19 0.92 -19.36
CA SER A 112 0.54 0.89 -20.68
C SER A 112 0.19 2.30 -21.17
N LYS A 113 -0.28 3.20 -20.30
CA LYS A 113 -0.53 4.61 -20.67
C LYS A 113 0.75 5.35 -21.08
N ALA A 114 1.88 5.04 -20.45
CA ALA A 114 3.17 5.68 -20.75
C ALA A 114 3.79 5.13 -22.05
N VAL A 115 3.77 3.81 -22.22
CA VAL A 115 4.43 3.11 -23.34
C VAL A 115 3.55 3.09 -24.61
N LYS A 116 2.22 3.16 -24.45
CA LYS A 116 1.22 3.09 -25.52
C LYS A 116 1.40 1.86 -26.45
N PRO A 117 1.51 0.64 -25.91
CA PRO A 117 1.57 -0.56 -26.73
C PRO A 117 0.26 -0.73 -27.52
N THR A 118 0.34 -1.46 -28.63
CA THR A 118 -0.84 -1.90 -29.39
C THR A 118 -1.43 -3.17 -28.76
N GLY A 119 -2.73 -3.38 -28.94
CA GLY A 119 -3.44 -4.52 -28.35
C GLY A 119 -4.04 -4.23 -26.98
N LYS A 120 -4.52 -5.29 -26.31
CA LYS A 120 -5.25 -5.19 -25.04
C LYS A 120 -4.37 -5.61 -23.87
N VAL A 121 -4.35 -4.78 -22.83
CA VAL A 121 -3.76 -5.15 -21.54
C VAL A 121 -4.53 -6.33 -20.96
N THR A 122 -3.85 -7.46 -20.78
CA THR A 122 -4.45 -8.74 -20.39
C THR A 122 -3.66 -9.35 -19.25
N GLU A 123 -4.34 -9.64 -18.14
CA GLU A 123 -3.77 -10.39 -17.03
C GLU A 123 -3.75 -11.87 -17.40
N LEU A 124 -2.56 -12.46 -17.44
CA LEU A 124 -2.33 -13.87 -17.81
C LEU A 124 -2.21 -14.75 -16.56
N ALA A 125 -1.70 -14.20 -15.47
CA ALA A 125 -1.70 -14.84 -14.15
C ALA A 125 -2.05 -13.80 -13.08
N PRO A 126 -3.07 -14.06 -12.23
CA PRO A 126 -3.54 -13.11 -11.22
C PRO A 126 -2.40 -12.57 -10.36
N GLU A 127 -2.30 -11.23 -10.30
CA GLU A 127 -1.31 -10.49 -9.50
C GLU A 127 0.15 -10.90 -9.76
N ARG A 128 0.46 -11.57 -10.88
CA ARG A 128 1.82 -12.02 -11.24
C ARG A 128 2.27 -11.68 -12.65
N LEU A 129 1.40 -11.84 -13.65
CA LEU A 129 1.80 -11.70 -15.06
C LEU A 129 0.74 -10.95 -15.86
N VAL A 130 1.15 -9.84 -16.46
CA VAL A 130 0.28 -9.02 -17.32
C VAL A 130 0.96 -8.81 -18.68
N LEU A 131 0.30 -9.19 -19.76
CA LEU A 131 0.64 -8.75 -21.11
C LEU A 131 0.16 -7.30 -21.28
N LEU A 132 1.09 -6.39 -21.55
CA LEU A 132 0.78 -4.98 -21.79
C LEU A 132 0.38 -4.72 -23.25
N GLY A 133 0.83 -5.59 -24.17
CA GLY A 133 0.58 -5.50 -25.61
C GLY A 133 1.89 -5.55 -26.39
N THR A 134 1.87 -5.05 -27.62
CA THR A 134 3.01 -5.08 -28.55
C THR A 134 3.62 -3.70 -28.74
N VAL A 135 4.94 -3.62 -28.76
CA VAL A 135 5.71 -2.40 -29.01
C VAL A 135 6.68 -2.61 -30.15
N LYS A 136 7.05 -1.53 -30.86
CA LYS A 136 8.12 -1.55 -31.85
C LYS A 136 9.44 -1.16 -31.17
N LEU A 137 10.37 -2.11 -31.06
CA LEU A 137 11.68 -1.92 -30.44
C LEU A 137 12.76 -2.40 -31.42
N GLY A 138 13.67 -1.50 -31.80
CA GLY A 138 14.76 -1.83 -32.73
C GLY A 138 14.28 -2.24 -34.13
N GLY A 139 13.08 -1.83 -34.56
CA GLY A 139 12.50 -2.21 -35.85
C GLY A 139 11.56 -3.42 -35.79
N ASP A 140 11.67 -4.24 -34.74
CA ASP A 140 10.87 -5.44 -34.54
C ASP A 140 9.65 -5.19 -33.66
N ASN A 141 8.60 -5.97 -33.88
CA ASN A 141 7.48 -6.07 -32.95
C ASN A 141 7.86 -7.00 -31.79
N ARG A 142 7.70 -6.52 -30.56
CA ARG A 142 7.96 -7.28 -29.33
C ARG A 142 6.76 -7.20 -28.41
N GLU A 143 6.37 -8.33 -27.84
CA GLU A 143 5.40 -8.35 -26.75
C GLU A 143 6.04 -7.85 -25.47
N LEU A 144 5.32 -6.98 -24.76
CA LEU A 144 5.76 -6.39 -23.50
C LEU A 144 4.97 -7.01 -22.36
N PHE A 145 5.68 -7.57 -21.39
CA PHE A 145 5.11 -8.16 -20.19
C PHE A 145 5.52 -7.37 -18.95
N LEU A 146 4.61 -7.29 -17.98
CA LEU A 146 4.90 -6.88 -16.62
C LEU A 146 4.82 -8.12 -15.74
N VAL A 147 5.91 -8.41 -15.03
CA VAL A 147 6.06 -9.60 -14.20
C VAL A 147 6.31 -9.20 -12.75
N ARG A 148 5.65 -9.90 -11.83
CA ARG A 148 5.84 -9.82 -10.38
C ARG A 148 6.07 -11.23 -9.85
N GLY A 149 7.07 -11.37 -8.99
CA GLY A 149 7.38 -12.64 -8.34
C GLY A 149 7.94 -13.68 -9.30
N ALA A 150 8.82 -13.29 -10.23
CA ALA A 150 9.46 -14.22 -11.15
C ALA A 150 10.28 -15.30 -10.42
N ALA A 151 10.78 -14.98 -9.22
CA ALA A 151 11.55 -15.88 -8.37
C ALA A 151 10.72 -16.61 -7.30
N TRP A 152 9.40 -16.40 -7.25
CA TRP A 152 8.55 -17.05 -6.24
C TRP A 152 8.35 -18.54 -6.56
N SER A 153 8.60 -19.39 -5.56
CA SER A 153 8.32 -20.83 -5.57
C SER A 153 6.89 -21.14 -5.14
#